data_AF-A0AAN7W5F3-F1
#
_entry.id   AF-A0AAN7W5F3-F1
#
_cell.length_a   1.000
_cell.length_b   1.000
_cell.length_c   1.000
_cell.angle_alpha   90.00
_cell.angle_beta   90.00
_cell.angle_gamma   90.00
#
_symmetry.space_group_name_H-M   'P 1'
#
loop_
_entity.id
_entity.type
_entity.pdbx_description
1 polymer ?
#
loop_
_entity_poly.entity_id
_entity_poly.type
_entity_poly.pdbx_seq_one_letter_code
_entity_poly.pdbx_strand_id
1 'polypeptide(L)'
;MKTFALFVGILPLLAASIPLTPSAGGPAFVPIPANCTIINPLPHADCGAGNTNGYMPTSNFSSSHLLYSAYFSANYNQSTQAQMCLEQCYGYGTGCVSALVAYQVGYHVSSGNYTSPTACFLYDAYLDPNKFVAAPEGQYVNETAGNIYCPL
;
A
#
# COMPACT_ATOMS: atom_id res chain seq x y z
N MET A 1 -5.51 62.03 41.28
CA MET A 1 -5.87 60.91 40.37
C MET A 1 -4.59 60.33 39.79
N LYS A 2 -4.17 59.14 40.25
CA LYS A 2 -3.00 58.42 39.74
C LYS A 2 -3.36 56.94 39.68
N THR A 3 -3.51 56.46 38.46
CA THR A 3 -3.82 55.08 38.07
C THR A 3 -2.55 54.24 38.16
N PHE A 4 -2.63 53.05 38.74
CA PHE A 4 -1.64 51.99 38.49
C PHE A 4 -2.40 50.69 38.21
N ALA A 5 -2.21 50.20 36.97
CA ALA A 5 -2.85 49.01 36.44
C ALA A 5 -2.15 47.75 36.95
N LEU A 6 -2.94 46.77 37.40
CA LEU A 6 -2.50 45.45 37.84
C LEU A 6 -2.50 44.52 36.62
N PHE A 7 -1.31 44.16 36.13
CA PHE A 7 -1.14 43.15 35.07
C PHE A 7 -1.21 41.75 35.69
N VAL A 8 -2.32 41.06 35.49
CA VAL A 8 -2.43 39.60 35.76
C VAL A 8 -2.01 38.89 34.48
N GLY A 9 -0.77 38.41 34.45
CA GLY A 9 -0.24 37.59 33.36
C GLY A 9 -0.80 36.16 33.45
N ILE A 10 -1.77 35.83 32.61
CA ILE A 10 -2.19 34.46 32.35
C ILE A 10 -1.23 33.91 31.30
N LEU A 11 -0.34 32.98 31.67
CA LEU A 11 0.39 32.17 30.68
C LEU A 11 -0.58 31.09 30.16
N PRO A 12 -0.94 31.06 28.87
CA PRO A 12 -1.39 29.83 28.26
C PRO A 12 -0.12 29.00 28.05
N LEU A 13 0.06 27.94 28.83
CA LEU A 13 0.90 26.83 28.42
C LEU A 13 0.28 26.26 27.15
N LEU A 14 0.75 26.74 25.99
CA LEU A 14 0.57 26.04 24.73
C LEU A 14 1.20 24.66 24.92
N ALA A 15 0.38 23.66 25.24
CA ALA A 15 0.65 22.31 24.79
C ALA A 15 0.65 22.41 23.26
N ALA A 16 1.82 22.72 22.67
CA ALA A 16 2.05 22.42 21.29
C ALA A 16 1.94 20.90 21.19
N SER A 17 0.74 20.42 20.86
CA SER A 17 0.57 19.10 20.30
C SER A 17 1.50 19.08 19.10
N ILE A 18 2.68 18.50 19.29
CA ILE A 18 3.49 18.07 18.17
C ILE A 18 2.52 17.16 17.41
N PRO A 19 2.10 17.49 16.18
CA PRO A 19 1.58 16.44 15.35
C PRO A 19 2.80 15.55 15.11
N LEU A 20 2.99 14.57 16.00
CA LEU A 20 3.51 13.31 15.58
C LEU A 20 2.49 12.90 14.52
N THR A 21 2.76 13.24 13.26
CA THR A 21 2.21 12.46 12.16
C THR A 21 2.41 11.03 12.62
N PRO A 22 1.33 10.29 12.90
CA PRO A 22 1.52 8.89 13.14
C PRO A 22 2.30 8.40 11.92
N SER A 23 3.37 7.63 12.11
CA SER A 23 3.58 6.56 11.14
C SER A 23 2.32 5.72 11.29
N ALA A 24 1.26 6.14 10.61
CA ALA A 24 -0.04 5.52 10.64
C ALA A 24 0.25 4.17 10.05
N GLY A 25 0.42 3.18 10.93
CA GLY A 25 0.57 1.79 10.53
C GLY A 25 -0.47 1.55 9.44
N GLY A 26 -0.07 0.89 8.37
CA GLY A 26 -0.99 0.53 7.31
C GLY A 26 -2.23 -0.14 7.88
N PRO A 27 -3.29 -0.30 7.07
CA PRO A 27 -4.52 -0.95 7.49
C PRO A 27 -4.23 -2.22 8.29
N ALA A 28 -5.02 -2.48 9.33
CA ALA A 28 -4.79 -3.64 10.18
C ALA A 28 -4.75 -4.92 9.33
N PHE A 29 -3.82 -5.82 9.64
CA PHE A 29 -3.80 -7.15 9.03
C PHE A 29 -4.97 -7.95 9.60
N VAL A 30 -6.10 -7.95 8.90
CA VAL A 30 -7.28 -8.71 9.32
C VAL A 30 -7.33 -10.00 8.51
N PRO A 31 -7.33 -11.18 9.16
CA PRO A 31 -7.41 -12.46 8.45
C PRO A 31 -8.61 -12.51 7.52
N ILE A 32 -8.36 -12.89 6.26
CA ILE A 32 -9.42 -13.09 5.27
C ILE A 32 -10.23 -14.33 5.68
N PRO A 33 -11.56 -14.23 5.80
CA PRO A 33 -12.41 -15.37 6.10
C PRO A 33 -12.25 -16.51 5.09
N ALA A 34 -12.31 -17.75 5.58
CA ALA A 34 -12.12 -18.94 4.75
C ALA A 34 -13.21 -19.14 3.68
N ASN A 35 -14.36 -18.45 3.78
CA ASN A 35 -15.40 -18.45 2.75
C ASN A 35 -15.13 -17.45 1.61
N CYS A 36 -14.15 -16.56 1.75
CA CYS A 36 -13.70 -15.71 0.65
C CYS A 36 -12.79 -16.48 -0.29
N THR A 37 -12.95 -16.25 -1.59
CA THR A 37 -12.09 -16.79 -2.64
C THR A 37 -11.07 -15.73 -3.05
N ILE A 38 -9.79 -16.11 -3.07
CA ILE A 38 -8.71 -15.24 -3.54
C ILE A 38 -8.27 -15.75 -4.92
N ILE A 39 -8.38 -14.90 -5.94
CA ILE A 39 -7.94 -15.22 -7.30
C ILE A 39 -6.72 -14.37 -7.61
N ASN A 40 -5.61 -15.02 -7.99
CA ASN A 40 -4.45 -14.30 -8.52
C ASN A 40 -4.74 -13.92 -9.98
N PRO A 41 -4.84 -12.62 -10.33
CA PRO A 41 -5.10 -12.17 -11.69
C PRO A 41 -3.87 -12.28 -12.61
N LEU A 42 -2.71 -12.71 -12.11
CA LEU A 42 -1.52 -12.98 -12.91
C LEU A 42 -1.57 -14.45 -13.36
N PRO A 43 -1.41 -14.83 -14.66
CA PRO A 43 -0.53 -14.23 -15.66
C PRO A 43 -1.25 -13.65 -16.90
N HIS A 44 -0.55 -12.73 -17.54
CA HIS A 44 -1.02 -11.81 -18.57
C HIS A 44 -1.49 -12.50 -19.87
N ALA A 45 -2.56 -11.97 -20.49
CA ALA A 45 -3.16 -12.54 -21.70
C ALA A 45 -2.20 -12.53 -22.91
N ASP A 46 -1.27 -11.57 -22.95
CA ASP A 46 -0.32 -11.40 -24.06
C ASP A 46 0.92 -12.31 -23.97
N CYS A 47 1.17 -12.95 -22.82
CA CYS A 47 2.42 -13.69 -22.57
C CYS A 47 2.24 -15.21 -22.42
N GLY A 48 1.00 -15.72 -22.46
CA GLY A 48 0.71 -17.07 -21.97
C GLY A 48 1.09 -17.18 -20.48
N ALA A 49 1.16 -18.41 -19.94
CA ALA A 49 1.61 -18.66 -18.57
C ALA A 49 3.10 -18.31 -18.38
N GLY A 50 3.42 -17.02 -18.45
CA GLY A 50 4.75 -16.45 -18.32
C GLY A 50 5.07 -16.06 -16.87
N ASN A 51 6.36 -15.98 -16.58
CA ASN A 51 6.89 -15.57 -15.28
C ASN A 51 6.34 -14.18 -14.91
N THR A 52 5.60 -14.09 -13.81
CA THR A 52 4.96 -12.87 -13.32
C THR A 52 6.02 -11.98 -12.68
N ASN A 53 6.79 -11.29 -13.52
CA ASN A 53 7.91 -10.46 -13.12
C ASN A 53 8.06 -9.25 -14.05
N GLY A 54 8.13 -8.05 -13.49
CA GLY A 54 8.34 -6.81 -14.22
C GLY A 54 7.06 -6.20 -14.79
N TYR A 55 5.90 -6.42 -14.15
CA TYR A 55 4.61 -5.87 -14.56
C TYR A 55 3.97 -5.05 -13.45
N MET A 56 3.45 -3.90 -13.84
CA MET A 56 2.68 -3.02 -12.97
C MET A 56 1.30 -2.75 -13.57
N PRO A 57 0.28 -2.45 -12.75
CA PRO A 57 -0.98 -1.94 -13.26
C PRO A 57 -0.74 -0.67 -14.07
N THR A 58 -1.55 -0.45 -15.10
CA THR A 58 -1.51 0.77 -15.91
C THR A 58 -1.65 2.01 -15.02
N SER A 59 -0.96 3.09 -15.38
CA SER A 59 -1.04 4.36 -14.63
C SER A 59 -2.48 4.88 -14.50
N ASN A 60 -3.32 4.67 -15.51
CA ASN A 60 -4.74 5.04 -15.47
C ASN A 60 -5.52 4.23 -14.42
N PHE A 61 -5.29 2.92 -14.33
CA PHE A 61 -5.91 2.07 -13.32
C PHE A 61 -5.48 2.51 -11.92
N SER A 62 -4.17 2.61 -11.66
CA SER A 62 -3.68 3.00 -10.34
C SER A 62 -4.12 4.42 -9.95
N SER A 63 -4.16 5.39 -10.87
CA SER A 63 -4.61 6.75 -10.55
C SER A 63 -6.10 6.82 -10.17
N SER A 64 -6.91 5.86 -10.64
CA SER A 64 -8.36 5.86 -10.43
C SER A 64 -8.80 4.97 -9.27
N HIS A 65 -8.02 3.93 -8.96
CA HIS A 65 -8.45 2.84 -8.07
C HIS A 65 -7.53 2.59 -6.88
N LEU A 66 -6.35 3.21 -6.82
CA LEU A 66 -5.43 3.02 -5.71
C LEU A 66 -5.98 3.70 -4.46
N LEU A 67 -6.32 2.90 -3.45
CA LEU A 67 -6.78 3.36 -2.15
C LEU A 67 -5.61 3.71 -1.23
N TYR A 68 -4.59 2.85 -1.22
CA TYR A 68 -3.49 2.96 -0.27
C TYR A 68 -2.22 2.28 -0.79
N SER A 69 -1.07 2.79 -0.37
CA SER A 69 0.24 2.17 -0.58
C SER A 69 0.94 2.00 0.76
N ALA A 70 1.15 0.76 1.18
CA ALA A 70 1.96 0.41 2.33
C ALA A 70 3.35 -0.04 1.86
N TYR A 71 4.37 0.14 2.70
CA TYR A 71 5.72 -0.33 2.43
C TYR A 71 6.20 -1.20 3.59
N PHE A 72 6.69 -2.40 3.28
CA PHE A 72 7.25 -3.29 4.30
C PHE A 72 8.68 -2.88 4.60
N SER A 73 8.97 -2.59 5.87
CA SER A 73 10.32 -2.29 6.38
C SER A 73 11.06 -3.53 6.87
N ALA A 74 10.34 -4.62 7.13
CA ALA A 74 10.90 -5.88 7.60
C ALA A 74 11.00 -6.92 6.46
N ASN A 75 12.09 -7.70 6.50
CA ASN A 75 12.36 -8.78 5.57
C ASN A 75 11.52 -10.02 5.92
N TYR A 76 10.27 -10.01 5.48
CA TYR A 76 9.42 -11.20 5.50
C TYR A 76 9.62 -12.00 4.22
N ASN A 77 9.30 -13.29 4.25
CA ASN A 77 9.26 -14.11 3.04
C ASN A 77 8.08 -13.67 2.15
N GLN A 78 8.19 -13.93 0.85
CA GLN A 78 7.24 -13.42 -0.15
C GLN A 78 5.80 -13.84 0.08
N SER A 79 5.56 -15.11 0.39
CA SER A 79 4.21 -15.61 0.68
C SER A 79 3.60 -14.90 1.88
N THR A 80 4.40 -14.65 2.92
CA THR A 80 3.97 -13.90 4.10
C THR A 80 3.63 -12.45 3.76
N GLN A 81 4.45 -11.77 2.94
CA GLN A 81 4.15 -10.39 2.53
C GLN A 81 2.92 -10.30 1.64
N ALA A 82 2.72 -11.27 0.74
CA ALA A 82 1.53 -11.35 -0.10
C ALA A 82 0.27 -11.56 0.74
N GLN A 83 0.31 -12.50 1.70
CA GLN A 83 -0.80 -12.73 2.63
C GLN A 83 -1.09 -11.48 3.46
N MET A 84 -0.06 -10.90 4.08
CA MET A 84 -0.19 -9.68 4.86
C MET A 84 -0.79 -8.55 4.02
N CYS A 85 -0.36 -8.37 2.76
CA CYS A 85 -0.91 -7.34 1.88
C CYS A 85 -2.41 -7.54 1.61
N LEU A 86 -2.84 -8.77 1.37
CA LEU A 86 -4.25 -9.12 1.18
C LEU A 86 -5.06 -8.91 2.47
N GLU A 87 -4.50 -9.27 3.63
CA GLU A 87 -5.13 -9.04 4.94
C GLU A 87 -5.21 -7.53 5.28
N GLN A 88 -4.29 -6.70 4.81
CA GLN A 88 -4.42 -5.24 4.89
C GLN A 88 -5.56 -4.72 4.01
N CYS A 89 -5.69 -5.24 2.79
CA CYS A 89 -6.83 -4.91 1.94
C CYS A 89 -8.15 -5.24 2.64
N TYR A 90 -8.27 -6.47 3.13
CA TYR A 90 -9.48 -6.89 3.83
C TYR A 90 -9.74 -6.06 5.11
N GLY A 91 -8.69 -5.76 5.87
CA GLY A 91 -8.76 -4.91 7.06
C GLY A 91 -9.01 -3.43 6.78
N TYR A 92 -8.81 -2.96 5.54
CA TYR A 92 -9.20 -1.61 5.10
C TYR A 92 -10.72 -1.43 5.11
N GLY A 93 -11.48 -2.52 4.93
CA GLY A 93 -12.94 -2.54 4.96
C GLY A 93 -13.57 -2.59 3.56
N THR A 94 -14.84 -2.21 3.48
CA THR A 94 -15.75 -2.48 2.33
C THR A 94 -15.34 -1.87 0.99
N GLY A 95 -14.28 -1.06 0.95
CA GLY A 95 -13.78 -0.45 -0.27
C GLY A 95 -12.67 -1.25 -0.95
N CYS A 96 -11.88 -2.07 -0.25
CA CYS A 96 -10.73 -2.72 -0.86
C CYS A 96 -11.07 -4.14 -1.33
N VAL A 97 -10.90 -4.39 -2.62
CA VAL A 97 -11.28 -5.66 -3.25
C VAL A 97 -10.10 -6.37 -3.93
N SER A 98 -8.94 -5.71 -4.03
CA SER A 98 -7.72 -6.34 -4.51
C SER A 98 -6.46 -5.72 -3.94
N ALA A 99 -5.39 -6.50 -3.94
CA ALA A 99 -4.08 -6.06 -3.51
C ALA A 99 -2.97 -6.58 -4.44
N LEU A 100 -1.89 -5.80 -4.54
CA LEU A 100 -0.67 -6.17 -5.26
C LEU A 100 0.53 -5.91 -4.35
N VAL A 101 1.29 -6.96 -4.03
CA VAL A 101 2.64 -6.81 -3.47
C VAL A 101 3.65 -6.85 -4.60
N ALA A 102 4.62 -5.95 -4.57
CA ALA A 102 5.70 -5.88 -5.56
C ALA A 102 7.00 -5.42 -4.89
N TYR A 103 8.13 -5.92 -5.39
CA TYR A 103 9.45 -5.56 -4.87
C TYR A 103 10.13 -4.60 -5.83
N GLN A 104 11.10 -3.85 -5.30
CA GLN A 104 11.89 -2.90 -6.08
C GLN A 104 11.04 -1.79 -6.74
N VAL A 105 9.95 -1.40 -6.08
CA VAL A 105 9.10 -0.30 -6.55
C VAL A 105 9.81 1.03 -6.29
N GLY A 106 10.01 1.84 -7.34
CA GLY A 106 10.60 3.17 -7.18
C GLY A 106 12.13 3.19 -7.17
N TYR A 107 12.78 2.20 -7.79
CA TYR A 107 14.24 2.18 -7.97
C TYR A 107 14.75 3.45 -8.67
N HIS A 108 15.43 4.33 -7.92
CA HIS A 108 16.23 5.44 -8.44
C HIS A 108 17.69 5.29 -8.02
N VAL A 109 18.56 5.04 -8.99
CA VAL A 109 20.02 5.04 -8.84
C VAL A 109 20.57 6.45 -9.03
N SER A 110 20.74 7.21 -7.95
CA SER A 110 21.52 8.45 -8.04
C SER A 110 22.37 8.84 -6.82
N SER A 111 22.30 8.17 -5.66
CA SER A 111 23.13 8.61 -4.52
C SER A 111 23.41 7.59 -3.40
N GLY A 112 23.72 6.33 -3.75
CA GLY A 112 24.52 5.45 -2.88
C GLY A 112 23.87 4.86 -1.62
N ASN A 113 22.62 5.17 -1.30
CA ASN A 113 21.87 4.48 -0.23
C ASN A 113 20.64 3.79 -0.82
N TYR A 114 20.72 2.46 -0.85
CA TYR A 114 19.77 1.57 -1.48
C TYR A 114 18.69 1.16 -0.48
N THR A 115 17.43 1.48 -0.77
CA THR A 115 16.33 0.71 -0.22
C THR A 115 15.21 0.76 -1.23
N SER A 116 15.14 -0.27 -2.07
CA SER A 116 14.03 -0.49 -2.99
C SER A 116 12.92 -1.15 -2.17
N PRO A 117 11.86 -0.42 -1.76
CA PRO A 117 10.91 -0.95 -0.81
C PRO A 117 10.06 -2.06 -1.44
N THR A 118 9.69 -3.06 -0.64
CA THR A 118 8.54 -3.90 -0.97
C THR A 118 7.28 -3.08 -0.72
N ALA A 119 6.51 -2.84 -1.77
CA ALA A 119 5.25 -2.12 -1.68
C ALA A 119 4.07 -3.09 -1.67
N CYS A 120 3.02 -2.74 -0.92
CA CYS A 120 1.70 -3.32 -0.97
C CYS A 120 0.72 -2.24 -1.42
N PHE A 121 0.10 -2.44 -2.57
CA PHE A 121 -0.89 -1.55 -3.15
C PHE A 121 -2.29 -2.13 -2.95
N LEU A 122 -3.20 -1.30 -2.45
CA LEU A 122 -4.57 -1.67 -2.15
C LEU A 122 -5.52 -0.95 -3.12
N TYR A 123 -6.44 -1.67 -3.74
CA TYR A 123 -7.32 -1.11 -4.77
C TYR A 123 -8.82 -1.34 -4.48
N ASP A 124 -9.64 -0.40 -4.93
CA ASP A 124 -11.11 -0.50 -4.88
C ASP A 124 -11.74 -1.18 -6.09
N ALA A 125 -10.91 -1.60 -7.05
CA ALA A 125 -11.31 -2.38 -8.20
C ALA A 125 -10.52 -3.69 -8.26
N TYR A 126 -11.11 -4.69 -8.91
CA TYR A 126 -10.40 -5.91 -9.24
C TYR A 126 -9.28 -5.63 -10.22
N LEU A 127 -8.11 -6.20 -9.96
CA LEU A 127 -6.98 -6.17 -10.88
C LEU A 127 -7.33 -7.05 -12.09
N ASP A 128 -7.42 -6.42 -13.25
CA ASP A 128 -7.65 -7.07 -14.54
C ASP A 128 -6.30 -7.42 -15.19
N PRO A 129 -6.04 -8.69 -15.56
CA PRO A 129 -4.81 -9.08 -16.24
C PRO A 129 -4.48 -8.19 -17.45
N ASN A 130 -5.50 -7.72 -18.20
CA ASN A 130 -5.30 -6.88 -19.39
C ASN A 130 -4.94 -5.43 -19.06
N LYS A 131 -4.91 -5.06 -17.78
CA LYS A 131 -4.57 -3.71 -17.29
C LYS A 131 -3.20 -3.67 -16.64
N PHE A 132 -2.35 -4.66 -16.89
CA PHE A 132 -0.94 -4.61 -16.56
C PHE A 132 -0.09 -4.18 -17.76
N VAL A 133 1.01 -3.51 -17.51
CA VAL A 133 2.01 -3.10 -18.51
C VAL A 133 3.39 -3.42 -17.97
N ALA A 134 4.37 -3.56 -18.85
CA ALA A 134 5.76 -3.71 -18.46
C ALA A 134 6.18 -2.52 -17.57
N ALA A 135 6.74 -2.83 -16.40
CA ALA A 135 7.36 -1.87 -15.52
C ALA A 135 8.75 -1.47 -16.06
N PRO A 136 9.32 -0.34 -15.62
CA PRO A 136 10.72 -0.03 -15.90
C PRO A 136 11.64 -1.18 -15.47
N GLU A 137 12.74 -1.36 -16.21
CA GLU A 137 13.70 -2.43 -15.94
C GLU A 137 14.19 -2.38 -14.48
N GLY A 138 14.12 -3.52 -13.79
CA GLY A 138 14.50 -3.64 -12.38
C GLY A 138 13.45 -3.14 -11.38
N GLN A 139 12.21 -2.89 -11.81
CA GLN A 139 11.10 -2.59 -10.91
C GLN A 139 10.00 -3.63 -11.00
N TYR A 140 9.16 -3.67 -9.96
CA TYR A 140 8.05 -4.62 -9.82
C TYR A 140 8.56 -6.03 -10.05
N VAL A 141 9.40 -6.52 -9.16
CA VAL A 141 9.89 -7.90 -9.23
C VAL A 141 9.15 -8.78 -8.23
N ASN A 142 9.02 -10.08 -8.52
CA ASN A 142 8.38 -11.07 -7.64
C ASN A 142 6.99 -10.63 -7.15
N GLU A 143 6.18 -10.13 -8.06
CA GLU A 143 4.87 -9.59 -7.77
C GLU A 143 3.91 -10.70 -7.37
N THR A 144 2.98 -10.37 -6.50
CA THR A 144 1.86 -11.25 -6.19
C THR A 144 0.62 -10.39 -6.05
N ALA A 145 -0.40 -10.72 -6.82
CA ALA A 145 -1.69 -10.05 -6.78
C ALA A 145 -2.77 -10.99 -6.25
N GLY A 146 -3.82 -10.41 -5.69
CA GLY A 146 -5.02 -11.16 -5.33
C GLY A 146 -6.25 -10.29 -5.36
N ASN A 147 -7.26 -10.77 -6.07
CA ASN A 147 -8.63 -10.26 -6.05
C ASN A 147 -9.40 -11.04 -4.98
N ILE A 148 -10.03 -10.31 -4.05
CA ILE A 148 -10.74 -10.87 -2.90
C ILE A 148 -12.24 -10.90 -3.22
N TYR A 149 -12.81 -12.11 -3.28
CA TYR A 149 -14.24 -12.34 -3.50
C TYR A 149 -14.86 -12.97 -2.25
N CYS A 150 -15.56 -12.17 -1.45
CA CYS A 150 -16.29 -12.68 -0.30
C CYS A 150 -17.79 -12.81 -0.64
N PRO A 151 -18.44 -13.94 -0.31
CA PRO A 151 -19.89 -14.05 -0.45
C PRO A 151 -20.59 -13.03 0.46
N LEU A 152 -21.72 -12.50 -0.02
CA LEU A 152 -22.60 -11.58 0.72
C LEU A 152 -23.30 -12.27 1.89
#